data_AF-A0A7R9AXX3-F1
#
_entry.id   AF-A0A7R9AXX3-F1
#
_cell.length_a   1.000
_cell.length_b   1.000
_cell.length_c   1.000
_cell.angle_alpha   90.00
_cell.angle_beta   90.00
_cell.angle_gamma   90.00
#
_symmetry.space_group_name_H-M   'P 1'
#
loop_
_entity.id
_entity.type
_entity.pdbx_description
1 polymer ?
#
loop_
_entity_poly.entity_id
_entity_poly.type
_entity_poly.pdbx_seq_one_letter_code
_entity_poly.pdbx_strand_id
1 'polypeptide(L)'
;MASDLQNKSRMQVFKNKGKDQDLANALVVLSSTAEDGEIELANALVVLGSSTAEDREIEVRVSEMRRRRNEVTVELRKNKREETLQKRRNVPVTDSTDEDDIERSLATTNLEQLVANAASDNPPVQLNAVQSARKLLSSDRNPPIDALIESGILPILVRCLECHDNPSLQFEAAWALTNIASGTSMQTQAVVAAGAVPLFLSLLLSTHQNVCEQAVWALGNIIGDGPQLRDYVINLGVVHPLLTFIKPEIPISFLRNVTWVIVNLCRNKDPPPPVQTIREILPALNLLIHHQDINILVDTVWALSYLTDGGNEQIQMVIDSGVVPKLIPLLSHKEVKVQTAALRAVGNIVTGTDEQTQVVLNCDALSHFPALLTHQKEKICKEAVWFLSNITAGNQQQVQAVIDTELLPKIIRNLSKGEFQTQKEAAWAISNLTISGNREQVARLIQEGVIPPFCNLLNCKDSQVIQVVLDGINNMLKLAGPEVETLANMIEECGAVELNTTSALANYATEAGLDKIEALQNHENVEIYKLAYDIIEQYFSEDVDDDPNLVPQSSDTGYQFDPNTSIPNEGFKF
;
A
#
# COMPACT_ATOMS: atom_id res chain seq x y z
N MET A 1 0.50 -46.91 8.85
CA MET A 1 0.41 -47.51 7.50
C MET A 1 -0.86 -48.37 7.27
N ALA A 2 -1.95 -48.15 8.02
CA ALA A 2 -3.26 -48.74 7.73
C ALA A 2 -4.43 -47.73 7.76
N SER A 3 -4.13 -46.43 7.82
CA SER A 3 -5.13 -45.34 7.81
C SER A 3 -5.16 -44.53 6.51
N ASP A 4 -4.17 -44.67 5.63
CA ASP A 4 -4.06 -43.88 4.38
C ASP A 4 -4.70 -44.53 3.15
N LEU A 5 -5.16 -45.78 3.25
CA LEU A 5 -5.77 -46.51 2.13
C LEU A 5 -7.31 -46.44 2.10
N GLN A 6 -7.96 -45.97 3.18
CA GLN A 6 -9.41 -45.81 3.23
C GLN A 6 -9.91 -44.43 2.76
N ASN A 7 -9.07 -43.39 2.79
CA ASN A 7 -9.46 -42.05 2.29
C ASN A 7 -9.33 -41.91 0.76
N LYS A 8 -8.50 -42.73 0.10
CA LYS A 8 -8.37 -42.69 -1.37
C LYS A 8 -9.49 -43.41 -2.14
N SER A 9 -10.28 -44.26 -1.48
CA SER A 9 -11.39 -44.97 -2.13
C SER A 9 -12.76 -44.26 -2.03
N ARG A 10 -12.87 -43.19 -1.24
CA ARG A 10 -14.12 -42.37 -1.14
C ARG A 10 -14.14 -41.16 -2.09
N MET A 11 -12.99 -40.74 -2.61
CA MET A 11 -12.90 -39.64 -3.58
C MET A 11 -13.14 -40.04 -5.04
N GLN A 12 -13.34 -41.33 -5.34
CA GLN A 12 -13.53 -41.82 -6.70
C GLN A 12 -14.99 -42.13 -7.10
N VAL A 13 -15.97 -41.84 -6.25
CA VAL A 13 -17.41 -42.11 -6.54
C VAL A 13 -18.21 -40.87 -6.94
N PHE A 14 -17.64 -39.65 -6.88
CA PHE A 14 -18.36 -38.42 -7.29
C PHE A 14 -18.12 -37.96 -8.74
N LYS A 15 -17.50 -38.80 -9.58
CA LYS A 15 -17.51 -38.62 -11.04
C LYS A 15 -18.61 -39.48 -11.65
N ASN A 16 -19.86 -39.05 -11.47
CA ASN A 16 -20.95 -39.14 -12.46
C ASN A 16 -22.32 -39.04 -11.80
N LYS A 17 -23.14 -38.12 -12.34
CA LYS A 17 -24.60 -37.92 -12.20
C LYS A 17 -25.07 -36.80 -11.25
N GLY A 18 -25.71 -35.79 -11.87
CA GLY A 18 -26.86 -35.03 -11.35
C GLY A 18 -26.63 -34.12 -10.15
N LYS A 19 -25.99 -32.96 -10.35
CA LYS A 19 -25.97 -31.88 -9.35
C LYS A 19 -27.29 -31.11 -9.42
N ASP A 20 -28.16 -31.32 -8.44
CA ASP A 20 -29.09 -30.28 -7.92
C ASP A 20 -29.86 -30.81 -6.70
N GLN A 21 -30.15 -32.11 -6.63
CA GLN A 21 -30.92 -32.68 -5.51
C GLN A 21 -30.05 -32.98 -4.26
N ASP A 22 -28.76 -33.29 -4.44
CA ASP A 22 -27.89 -33.71 -3.34
C ASP A 22 -27.31 -32.54 -2.52
N LEU A 23 -27.29 -31.32 -3.07
CA LEU A 23 -26.89 -30.11 -2.32
C LEU A 23 -27.91 -29.74 -1.25
N ALA A 24 -29.21 -29.93 -1.54
CA ALA A 24 -30.30 -29.65 -0.60
C ALA A 24 -30.24 -30.57 0.63
N ASN A 25 -29.82 -31.83 0.47
CA ASN A 25 -29.69 -32.76 1.58
C ASN A 25 -28.41 -32.52 2.41
N ALA A 26 -27.34 -31.99 1.82
CA ALA A 26 -26.14 -31.58 2.57
C ALA A 26 -26.40 -30.37 3.49
N LEU A 27 -27.29 -29.46 3.09
CA LEU A 27 -27.69 -28.29 3.87
C LEU A 27 -28.51 -28.65 5.13
N VAL A 28 -29.29 -29.73 5.10
CA VAL A 28 -30.07 -30.17 6.27
C VAL A 28 -29.17 -30.77 7.36
N VAL A 29 -28.08 -31.45 6.99
CA VAL A 29 -27.17 -32.10 7.95
C VAL A 29 -26.28 -31.08 8.67
N LEU A 30 -25.86 -30.01 7.99
CA LEU A 30 -25.02 -28.96 8.58
C LEU A 30 -25.77 -28.04 9.57
N SER A 31 -27.11 -28.04 9.56
CA SER A 31 -27.92 -27.24 10.49
C SER A 31 -27.97 -27.77 11.93
N SER A 32 -27.42 -28.97 12.19
CA SER A 32 -27.59 -29.66 13.47
C SER A 32 -26.36 -29.69 14.38
N THR A 33 -25.21 -29.12 13.97
CA THR A 33 -23.95 -29.31 14.72
C THR A 33 -22.96 -28.13 14.70
N ALA A 34 -23.37 -26.87 14.77
CA ALA A 34 -22.41 -25.77 15.04
C ALA A 34 -23.07 -24.53 15.67
N GLU A 35 -22.55 -24.12 16.82
CA GLU A 35 -22.97 -22.95 17.61
C GLU A 35 -22.28 -21.63 17.18
N ASP A 36 -21.59 -21.56 16.03
CA ASP A 36 -20.83 -20.37 15.60
C ASP A 36 -21.04 -20.02 14.11
N GLY A 37 -22.26 -20.19 13.58
CA GLY A 37 -22.55 -20.16 12.13
C GLY A 37 -23.36 -18.99 11.57
N GLU A 38 -23.53 -17.86 12.28
CA GLU A 38 -24.42 -16.79 11.81
C GLU A 38 -23.77 -15.80 10.80
N ILE A 39 -22.44 -15.79 10.66
CA ILE A 39 -21.74 -14.87 9.72
C ILE A 39 -21.60 -15.50 8.32
N GLU A 40 -21.40 -16.81 8.21
CA GLU A 40 -21.31 -17.49 6.90
C GLU A 40 -22.68 -17.65 6.23
N LEU A 41 -23.76 -17.82 6.99
CA LEU A 41 -25.11 -17.88 6.43
C LEU A 41 -25.60 -16.52 5.91
N ALA A 42 -25.22 -15.41 6.55
CA ALA A 42 -25.57 -14.07 6.09
C ALA A 42 -24.86 -13.72 4.77
N ASN A 43 -23.59 -14.12 4.62
CA ASN A 43 -22.87 -14.00 3.35
C ASN A 43 -23.44 -14.93 2.26
N ALA A 44 -24.00 -16.09 2.63
CA ALA A 44 -24.66 -16.97 1.67
C ALA A 44 -26.05 -16.45 1.21
N LEU A 45 -26.76 -15.70 2.07
CA LEU A 45 -28.12 -15.21 1.80
C LEU A 45 -28.16 -13.90 0.99
N VAL A 46 -27.12 -13.07 1.03
CA VAL A 46 -27.02 -11.85 0.21
C VAL A 46 -26.65 -12.15 -1.26
N VAL A 47 -26.15 -13.35 -1.55
CA VAL A 47 -25.62 -13.77 -2.87
C VAL A 47 -26.67 -14.37 -3.82
N LEU A 48 -27.96 -14.37 -3.44
CA LEU A 48 -29.06 -14.94 -4.24
C LEU A 48 -29.84 -13.91 -5.07
N GLY A 49 -29.16 -12.90 -5.61
CA GLY A 49 -29.69 -11.95 -6.59
C GLY A 49 -29.00 -12.06 -7.95
N SER A 50 -29.49 -12.92 -8.83
CA SER A 50 -29.28 -12.94 -10.30
C SER A 50 -27.94 -12.41 -10.87
N SER A 51 -26.85 -13.18 -10.78
CA SER A 51 -25.70 -13.07 -11.70
C SER A 51 -25.25 -14.46 -12.16
N THR A 52 -24.74 -14.55 -13.40
CA THR A 52 -24.33 -15.81 -14.03
C THR A 52 -23.06 -16.37 -13.39
N ALA A 53 -22.71 -17.64 -13.64
CA ALA A 53 -21.51 -18.26 -13.06
C ALA A 53 -20.20 -17.57 -13.51
N GLU A 54 -20.18 -17.02 -14.72
CA GLU A 54 -19.05 -16.22 -15.24
C GLU A 54 -18.93 -14.87 -14.52
N ASP A 55 -20.04 -14.17 -14.27
CA ASP A 55 -20.04 -12.91 -13.51
C ASP A 55 -19.48 -13.12 -12.09
N ARG A 56 -19.81 -14.24 -11.46
CA ARG A 56 -19.31 -14.60 -10.11
C ARG A 56 -17.82 -14.91 -10.10
N GLU A 57 -17.30 -15.55 -11.15
CA GLU A 57 -15.87 -15.85 -11.27
C GLU A 57 -15.05 -14.59 -11.55
N ILE A 58 -15.59 -13.65 -12.32
CA ILE A 58 -15.02 -12.32 -12.54
C ILE A 58 -14.96 -11.54 -11.23
N GLU A 59 -16.06 -11.50 -10.46
CA GLU A 59 -16.14 -10.77 -9.19
C GLU A 59 -15.15 -11.32 -8.14
N VAL A 60 -15.02 -12.65 -8.05
CA VAL A 60 -14.02 -13.32 -7.21
C VAL A 60 -12.60 -13.01 -7.68
N ARG A 61 -12.32 -13.05 -8.99
CA ARG A 61 -11.00 -12.68 -9.53
C ARG A 61 -10.64 -11.22 -9.24
N VAL A 62 -11.57 -10.29 -9.46
CA VAL A 62 -11.37 -8.86 -9.18
C VAL A 62 -11.10 -8.63 -7.69
N SER A 63 -11.87 -9.26 -6.79
CA SER A 63 -11.65 -9.19 -5.35
C SER A 63 -10.32 -9.84 -4.92
N GLU A 64 -9.94 -10.97 -5.51
CA GLU A 64 -8.65 -11.62 -5.25
C GLU A 64 -7.47 -10.79 -5.74
N MET A 65 -7.59 -10.10 -6.89
CA MET A 65 -6.54 -9.23 -7.43
C MET A 65 -6.31 -8.01 -6.53
N ARG A 66 -7.37 -7.39 -6.00
CA ARG A 66 -7.25 -6.33 -4.97
C ARG A 66 -6.50 -6.83 -3.73
N ARG A 67 -6.70 -8.10 -3.34
CA ARG A 67 -6.15 -8.70 -2.12
C ARG A 67 -4.74 -9.29 -2.27
N ARG A 68 -4.35 -9.79 -3.45
CA ARG A 68 -3.01 -10.38 -3.73
C ARG A 68 -1.86 -9.36 -3.65
N ARG A 69 -2.17 -8.08 -3.43
CA ARG A 69 -1.24 -6.95 -3.47
C ARG A 69 -0.50 -6.63 -2.16
N ASN A 70 -0.78 -7.32 -1.05
CA ASN A 70 -0.07 -7.07 0.20
C ASN A 70 1.34 -7.69 0.19
N GLU A 71 2.33 -6.94 -0.30
CA GLU A 71 3.76 -7.29 -0.25
C GLU A 71 4.30 -7.23 1.19
N VAL A 72 4.10 -8.30 1.95
CA VAL A 72 4.76 -8.50 3.25
C VAL A 72 6.15 -9.06 2.99
N THR A 73 7.22 -8.26 3.13
CA THR A 73 8.57 -8.66 3.65
C THR A 73 9.59 -7.51 3.55
N VAL A 74 9.49 -6.61 2.57
CA VAL A 74 10.43 -5.45 2.43
C VAL A 74 10.01 -4.25 3.30
N GLU A 75 8.72 -4.14 3.59
CA GLU A 75 8.11 -3.03 4.34
C GLU A 75 8.58 -2.95 5.81
N LEU A 76 8.75 -4.10 6.48
CA LEU A 76 9.12 -4.16 7.90
C LEU A 76 10.47 -3.49 8.21
N ARG A 77 11.47 -3.62 7.32
CA ARG A 77 12.80 -3.01 7.52
C ARG A 77 12.79 -1.50 7.26
N LYS A 78 11.94 -1.06 6.33
CA LYS A 78 11.78 0.36 6.01
C LYS A 78 11.00 1.09 7.10
N ASN A 79 9.94 0.47 7.62
CA ASN A 79 9.12 0.99 8.71
C ASN A 79 9.97 1.23 9.96
N LYS A 80 10.81 0.26 10.37
CA LYS A 80 11.67 0.40 11.55
C LYS A 80 12.68 1.56 11.45
N ARG A 81 13.18 1.85 10.23
CA ARG A 81 14.06 2.99 9.96
C ARG A 81 13.29 4.32 9.99
N GLU A 82 12.09 4.35 9.41
CA GLU A 82 11.23 5.54 9.41
C GLU A 82 10.72 5.88 10.83
N GLU A 83 10.37 4.87 11.63
CA GLU A 83 10.02 5.01 13.06
C GLU A 83 11.14 5.68 13.86
N THR A 84 12.38 5.19 13.69
CA THR A 84 13.57 5.75 14.37
C THR A 84 13.82 7.21 13.97
N LEU A 85 13.66 7.55 12.68
CA LEU A 85 13.83 8.92 12.18
C LEU A 85 12.73 9.87 12.71
N GLN A 86 11.52 9.37 12.93
CA GLN A 86 10.40 10.18 13.41
C GLN A 86 10.41 10.40 14.91
N LYS A 87 10.87 9.43 15.73
CA LYS A 87 11.15 9.66 17.15
C LYS A 87 12.14 10.82 17.36
N ARG A 88 13.04 11.03 16.39
CA ARG A 88 14.03 12.12 16.39
C ARG A 88 13.56 13.44 15.77
N ARG A 89 12.39 13.48 15.11
CA ARG A 89 11.92 14.66 14.36
C ARG A 89 11.58 15.85 15.26
N ASN A 90 11.15 15.59 16.49
CA ASN A 90 10.71 16.62 17.44
C ASN A 90 11.74 16.90 18.55
N VAL A 91 12.97 16.38 18.45
CA VAL A 91 14.04 16.74 19.40
C VAL A 91 14.44 18.20 19.12
N PRO A 92 14.25 19.14 20.08
CA PRO A 92 14.73 20.50 19.93
C PRO A 92 16.25 20.46 19.73
N VAL A 93 16.72 21.02 18.61
CA VAL A 93 18.12 21.39 18.48
C VAL A 93 18.33 22.54 19.44
N THR A 94 18.94 22.26 20.58
CA THR A 94 19.39 23.33 21.47
C THR A 94 20.63 23.96 20.82
N ASP A 95 20.53 25.20 20.35
CA ASP A 95 21.70 26.07 20.07
C ASP A 95 22.41 26.32 21.41
N SER A 96 23.14 25.33 21.89
CA SER A 96 24.00 25.43 23.04
C SER A 96 25.42 25.48 22.50
N THR A 97 26.07 26.63 22.65
CA THR A 97 27.50 26.86 22.35
C THR A 97 28.46 26.02 23.19
N ASP A 98 27.96 24.95 23.83
CA ASP A 98 28.60 24.20 24.91
C ASP A 98 28.78 22.71 24.52
N GLU A 99 28.81 22.39 23.22
CA GLU A 99 29.09 21.02 22.75
C GLU A 99 30.45 20.50 23.29
N ASP A 100 31.45 21.39 23.39
CA ASP A 100 32.79 21.07 23.91
C ASP A 100 32.80 20.79 25.43
N ASP A 101 31.85 21.34 26.21
CA ASP A 101 31.72 21.09 27.65
C ASP A 101 30.98 19.77 27.95
N ILE A 102 30.08 19.33 27.04
CA ILE A 102 29.35 18.06 27.15
C ILE A 102 30.28 16.86 26.93
N GLU A 103 31.19 16.93 25.96
CA GLU A 103 32.18 15.86 25.69
C GLU A 103 33.15 15.64 26.86
N ARG A 104 33.58 16.72 27.55
CA ARG A 104 34.41 16.60 28.77
C ARG A 104 33.65 16.00 29.95
N SER A 105 32.35 16.28 30.07
CA SER A 105 31.49 15.75 31.14
C SER A 105 31.23 14.25 30.99
N LEU A 106 31.03 13.75 29.77
CA LEU A 106 30.78 12.32 29.49
C LEU A 106 31.94 11.40 29.92
N ALA A 107 33.19 11.87 29.83
CA ALA A 107 34.38 11.10 30.20
C ALA A 107 34.68 11.09 31.72
N THR A 108 34.01 11.93 32.52
CA THR A 108 34.31 12.14 33.95
C THR A 108 33.10 12.01 34.88
N THR A 109 31.89 11.78 34.36
CA THR A 109 30.70 11.70 35.20
C THR A 109 30.63 10.37 35.94
N ASN A 110 30.77 10.42 37.26
CA ASN A 110 30.49 9.30 38.14
C ASN A 110 28.97 9.09 38.22
N LEU A 111 28.44 8.09 37.50
CA LEU A 111 27.01 7.77 37.46
C LEU A 111 26.45 7.38 38.84
N GLU A 112 27.24 6.74 39.70
CA GLU A 112 26.82 6.40 41.06
C GLU A 112 26.57 7.67 41.89
N GLN A 113 27.47 8.65 41.78
CA GLN A 113 27.31 9.94 42.45
C GLN A 113 26.13 10.73 41.89
N LEU A 114 25.90 10.66 40.57
CA LEU A 114 24.75 11.28 39.92
C LEU A 114 23.43 10.72 40.46
N VAL A 115 23.32 9.39 40.55
CA VAL A 115 22.16 8.68 41.11
C VAL A 115 21.96 9.05 42.58
N ALA A 116 23.03 9.05 43.38
CA ALA A 116 22.98 9.45 44.79
C ALA A 116 22.50 10.90 44.97
N ASN A 117 22.98 11.83 44.13
CA ASN A 117 22.56 13.23 44.17
C ASN A 117 21.10 13.41 43.71
N ALA A 118 20.67 12.67 42.68
CA ALA A 118 19.27 12.69 42.22
C ALA A 118 18.30 12.11 43.26
N ALA A 119 18.77 11.18 44.09
CA ALA A 119 18.00 10.63 45.21
C ALA A 119 17.98 11.54 46.46
N SER A 120 18.76 12.62 46.48
CA SER A 120 18.93 13.50 47.64
C SER A 120 17.62 14.18 48.06
N ASP A 121 17.41 14.33 49.37
CA ASP A 121 16.31 15.12 49.93
C ASP A 121 16.57 16.65 49.85
N ASN A 122 17.74 17.06 49.38
CA ASN A 122 18.10 18.46 49.18
C ASN A 122 17.64 18.94 47.78
N PRO A 123 16.62 19.82 47.66
CA PRO A 123 16.00 20.12 46.36
C PRO A 123 16.97 20.71 45.32
N PRO A 124 17.87 21.66 45.66
CA PRO A 124 18.92 22.10 44.75
C PRO A 124 19.85 20.98 44.25
N VAL A 125 20.25 20.05 45.12
CA VAL A 125 21.13 18.93 44.75
C VAL A 125 20.42 17.97 43.81
N GLN A 126 19.18 17.61 44.15
CA GLN A 126 18.33 16.76 43.32
C GLN A 126 18.09 17.36 41.94
N LEU A 127 17.67 18.63 41.87
CA LEU A 127 17.39 19.31 40.60
C LEU A 127 18.63 19.36 39.71
N ASN A 128 19.80 19.74 40.25
CA ASN A 128 21.05 19.79 39.49
C ASN A 128 21.46 18.41 38.96
N ALA A 129 21.22 17.35 39.72
CA ALA A 129 21.51 15.98 39.30
C ALA A 129 20.57 15.50 38.20
N VAL A 130 19.25 15.74 38.33
CA VAL A 130 18.27 15.40 37.28
C VAL A 130 18.53 16.19 36.00
N GLN A 131 18.88 17.48 36.12
CA GLN A 131 19.33 18.31 34.99
C GLN A 131 20.58 17.75 34.31
N SER A 132 21.57 17.32 35.10
CA SER A 132 22.78 16.69 34.59
C SER A 132 22.46 15.39 33.84
N ALA A 133 21.57 14.56 34.39
CA ALA A 133 21.09 13.33 33.72
C ALA A 133 20.42 13.65 32.38
N ARG A 134 19.53 14.64 32.33
CA ARG A 134 18.90 15.08 31.07
C ARG A 134 19.95 15.57 30.05
N LYS A 135 20.92 16.38 30.47
CA LYS A 135 22.00 16.89 29.58
C LYS A 135 22.80 15.74 28.96
N LEU A 136 23.21 14.75 29.76
CA LEU A 136 23.92 13.55 29.25
C LEU A 136 23.11 12.83 28.17
N LEU A 137 21.79 12.75 28.34
CA LEU A 137 20.88 12.10 27.40
C LEU A 137 20.54 12.93 26.15
N SER A 138 20.88 14.22 26.13
CA SER A 138 20.55 15.13 25.02
C SER A 138 21.68 15.23 23.98
N SER A 139 22.78 14.49 24.16
CA SER A 139 23.91 14.50 23.23
C SER A 139 23.57 13.84 21.89
N ASP A 140 23.98 14.47 20.78
CA ASP A 140 23.73 13.98 19.42
C ASP A 140 24.58 12.73 19.06
N ARG A 141 25.63 12.43 19.81
CA ARG A 141 26.54 11.31 19.54
C ARG A 141 26.43 10.24 20.61
N ASN A 142 25.57 9.25 20.37
CA ASN A 142 25.40 8.05 21.19
C ASN A 142 25.23 8.37 22.69
N PRO A 143 24.09 8.95 23.10
CA PRO A 143 23.83 9.20 24.51
C PRO A 143 23.94 7.89 25.30
N PRO A 144 24.51 7.91 26.53
CA PRO A 144 24.76 6.71 27.33
C PRO A 144 23.47 6.18 28.00
N ILE A 145 22.44 5.90 27.19
CA ILE A 145 21.09 5.54 27.66
C ILE A 145 21.15 4.24 28.48
N ASP A 146 21.79 3.19 27.96
CA ASP A 146 21.87 1.89 28.65
C ASP A 146 22.63 1.99 29.97
N ALA A 147 23.78 2.67 29.99
CA ALA A 147 24.56 2.88 31.21
C ALA A 147 23.77 3.67 32.27
N LEU A 148 22.96 4.64 31.84
CA LEU A 148 22.11 5.40 32.75
C LEU A 148 20.95 4.56 33.29
N ILE A 149 20.34 3.71 32.47
CA ILE A 149 19.33 2.74 32.92
C ILE A 149 19.94 1.77 33.95
N GLU A 150 21.10 1.19 33.64
CA GLU A 150 21.83 0.24 34.50
C GLU A 150 22.27 0.86 35.83
N SER A 151 22.50 2.18 35.87
CA SER A 151 22.84 2.90 37.11
C SER A 151 21.70 2.97 38.14
N GLY A 152 20.46 2.63 37.75
CA GLY A 152 19.30 2.66 38.63
C GLY A 152 18.63 4.04 38.75
N ILE A 153 18.86 4.95 37.79
CA ILE A 153 18.26 6.30 37.83
C ILE A 153 16.73 6.28 37.61
N LEU A 154 16.19 5.30 36.88
CA LEU A 154 14.81 5.33 36.39
C LEU A 154 13.76 5.49 37.51
N PRO A 155 13.78 4.72 38.60
CA PRO A 155 12.83 4.90 39.71
C PRO A 155 12.90 6.30 40.34
N ILE A 156 14.09 6.91 40.37
CA ILE A 156 14.28 8.26 40.92
C ILE A 156 13.64 9.29 40.01
N LEU A 157 13.86 9.20 38.68
CA LEU A 157 13.23 10.10 37.71
C LEU A 157 11.70 9.98 37.74
N VAL A 158 11.17 8.77 37.86
CA VAL A 158 9.72 8.53 37.97
C VAL A 158 9.16 9.18 39.24
N ARG A 159 9.81 9.01 40.40
CA ARG A 159 9.43 9.66 41.65
C ARG A 159 9.46 11.19 41.55
N CYS A 160 10.40 11.76 40.79
CA CYS A 160 10.47 13.21 40.57
C CYS A 160 9.25 13.76 39.80
N LEU A 161 8.53 12.93 39.03
CA LEU A 161 7.29 13.34 38.37
C LEU A 161 6.15 13.59 39.37
N GLU A 162 6.19 13.00 40.56
CA GLU A 162 5.17 13.14 41.62
C GLU A 162 5.33 14.45 42.42
N CYS A 163 6.44 15.17 42.23
CA CYS A 163 6.75 16.42 42.95
C CYS A 163 5.96 17.61 42.40
N HIS A 164 4.62 17.62 42.60
CA HIS A 164 3.71 18.65 42.09
C HIS A 164 4.01 20.09 42.58
N ASP A 165 4.74 20.24 43.67
CA ASP A 165 5.21 21.51 44.22
C ASP A 165 6.50 22.02 43.56
N ASN A 166 7.15 21.20 42.73
CA ASN A 166 8.41 21.54 42.05
C ASN A 166 8.33 21.28 40.52
N PRO A 167 7.67 22.17 39.76
CA PRO A 167 7.50 21.99 38.31
C PRO A 167 8.81 21.98 37.53
N SER A 168 9.85 22.66 38.02
CA SER A 168 11.18 22.62 37.39
C SER A 168 11.79 21.22 37.46
N LEU A 169 11.65 20.53 38.60
CA LEU A 169 12.10 19.16 38.75
C LEU A 169 11.27 18.19 37.91
N GLN A 170 9.94 18.34 37.90
CA GLN A 170 9.05 17.54 37.06
C GLN A 170 9.42 17.67 35.58
N PHE A 171 9.68 18.90 35.12
CA PHE A 171 10.07 19.18 33.74
C PHE A 171 11.36 18.46 33.35
N GLU A 172 12.42 18.60 34.16
CA GLU A 172 13.73 17.98 33.87
C GLU A 172 13.67 16.45 33.93
N ALA A 173 12.92 15.90 34.90
CA ALA A 173 12.69 14.46 35.00
C ALA A 173 11.89 13.92 33.80
N ALA A 174 10.82 14.60 33.41
CA ALA A 174 10.02 14.24 32.25
C ALA A 174 10.85 14.28 30.96
N TRP A 175 11.73 15.28 30.82
CA TRP A 175 12.62 15.40 29.67
C TRP A 175 13.67 14.29 29.64
N ALA A 176 14.31 13.98 30.77
CA ALA A 176 15.24 12.86 30.86
C ALA A 176 14.57 11.54 30.43
N LEU A 177 13.38 11.24 30.96
CA LEU A 177 12.61 10.05 30.59
C LEU A 177 12.17 10.05 29.11
N THR A 178 11.84 11.21 28.55
CA THR A 178 11.51 11.37 27.13
C THR A 178 12.68 10.97 26.24
N ASN A 179 13.90 11.39 26.59
CA ASN A 179 15.11 11.06 25.84
C ASN A 179 15.42 9.56 25.91
N ILE A 180 15.22 8.91 27.07
CA ILE A 180 15.36 7.45 27.20
C ILE A 180 14.32 6.75 26.31
N ALA A 181 13.06 7.17 26.32
CA ALA A 181 11.98 6.62 25.50
C ALA A 181 12.15 6.88 23.99
N SER A 182 13.02 7.83 23.60
CA SER A 182 13.32 8.09 22.18
C SER A 182 14.28 7.06 21.56
N GLY A 183 14.90 6.21 22.39
CA GLY A 183 15.87 5.22 22.00
C GLY A 183 15.27 3.91 21.45
N THR A 184 15.88 2.79 21.78
CA THR A 184 15.43 1.45 21.36
C THR A 184 14.13 1.04 22.04
N SER A 185 13.45 0.02 21.50
CA SER A 185 12.23 -0.53 22.13
C SER A 185 12.50 -1.08 23.53
N MET A 186 13.68 -1.65 23.80
CA MET A 186 14.07 -2.07 25.15
C MET A 186 14.18 -0.87 26.12
N GLN A 187 14.79 0.23 25.67
CA GLN A 187 14.92 1.45 26.48
C GLN A 187 13.55 2.10 26.74
N THR A 188 12.67 2.09 25.73
CA THR A 188 11.28 2.55 25.88
C THR A 188 10.51 1.69 26.89
N GLN A 189 10.62 0.37 26.78
CA GLN A 189 10.00 -0.57 27.73
C GLN A 189 10.53 -0.39 29.16
N ALA A 190 11.81 -0.06 29.33
CA ALA A 190 12.37 0.22 30.66
C ALA A 190 11.68 1.42 31.34
N VAL A 191 11.39 2.49 30.58
CA VAL A 191 10.63 3.65 31.07
C VAL A 191 9.20 3.26 31.46
N VAL A 192 8.54 2.42 30.65
CA VAL A 192 7.19 1.94 30.93
C VAL A 192 7.18 1.03 32.17
N ALA A 193 8.11 0.09 32.27
CA ALA A 193 8.25 -0.83 33.40
C ALA A 193 8.56 -0.10 34.72
N ALA A 194 9.21 1.06 34.65
CA ALA A 194 9.46 1.92 35.81
C ALA A 194 8.20 2.65 36.31
N GLY A 195 7.06 2.56 35.62
CA GLY A 195 5.79 3.16 36.04
C GLY A 195 5.56 4.61 35.60
N ALA A 196 6.28 5.08 34.57
CA ALA A 196 6.21 6.49 34.15
C ALA A 196 4.88 6.89 33.47
N VAL A 197 4.20 5.95 32.79
CA VAL A 197 3.05 6.28 31.92
C VAL A 197 1.86 6.87 32.68
N PRO A 198 1.37 6.29 33.80
CA PRO A 198 0.28 6.91 34.58
C PRO A 198 0.63 8.32 35.07
N LEU A 199 1.90 8.58 35.42
CA LEU A 199 2.35 9.90 35.84
C LEU A 199 2.36 10.87 34.67
N PHE A 200 2.85 10.49 33.49
CA PHE A 200 2.75 11.34 32.29
C PHE A 200 1.31 11.70 31.96
N LEU A 201 0.36 10.76 32.09
CA LEU A 201 -1.06 11.05 31.89
C LEU A 201 -1.59 12.08 32.91
N SER A 202 -1.19 11.99 34.18
CA SER A 202 -1.54 13.00 35.18
C SER A 202 -0.97 14.38 34.85
N LEU A 203 0.25 14.43 34.28
CA LEU A 203 0.94 15.67 33.91
C LEU A 203 0.30 16.38 32.71
N LEU A 204 -0.54 15.70 31.91
CA LEU A 204 -1.36 16.35 30.88
C LEU A 204 -2.34 17.38 31.48
N LEU A 205 -2.66 17.26 32.77
CA LEU A 205 -3.53 18.19 33.50
C LEU A 205 -2.75 19.26 34.28
N SER A 206 -1.42 19.31 34.13
CA SER A 206 -0.58 20.29 34.82
C SER A 206 -0.93 21.72 34.41
N THR A 207 -0.99 22.63 35.39
CA THR A 207 -1.10 24.07 35.14
C THR A 207 0.19 24.67 34.57
N HIS A 208 1.30 23.93 34.63
CA HIS A 208 2.59 24.33 34.08
C HIS A 208 2.74 23.80 32.65
N GLN A 209 2.60 24.70 31.69
CA GLN A 209 2.58 24.35 30.27
C GLN A 209 3.80 23.54 29.83
N ASN A 210 5.02 23.95 30.21
CA ASN A 210 6.25 23.22 29.86
C ASN A 210 6.25 21.76 30.36
N VAL A 211 5.71 21.49 31.56
CA VAL A 211 5.58 20.13 32.10
C VAL A 211 4.57 19.32 31.28
N CYS A 212 3.41 19.92 30.97
CA CYS A 212 2.38 19.30 30.12
C CYS A 212 2.92 18.97 28.72
N GLU A 213 3.60 19.92 28.07
CA GLU A 213 4.20 19.73 26.73
C GLU A 213 5.22 18.59 26.73
N GLN A 214 6.06 18.51 27.78
CA GLN A 214 7.04 17.45 27.91
C GLN A 214 6.40 16.08 28.12
N ALA A 215 5.30 16.01 28.89
CA ALA A 215 4.54 14.78 29.08
C ALA A 215 3.88 14.28 27.78
N VAL A 216 3.33 15.19 26.97
CA VAL A 216 2.81 14.85 25.63
C VAL A 216 3.91 14.24 24.76
N TRP A 217 5.11 14.83 24.79
CA TRP A 217 6.22 14.32 23.99
C TRP A 217 6.71 12.95 24.47
N ALA A 218 6.84 12.75 25.78
CA ALA A 218 7.17 11.44 26.37
C ALA A 218 6.19 10.36 25.92
N LEU A 219 4.88 10.64 26.05
CA LEU A 219 3.82 9.72 25.62
C LEU A 219 3.90 9.43 24.12
N GLY A 220 4.18 10.44 23.29
CA GLY A 220 4.34 10.24 21.85
C GLY A 220 5.48 9.31 21.47
N ASN A 221 6.62 9.36 22.17
CA ASN A 221 7.73 8.42 21.97
C ASN A 221 7.34 6.99 22.36
N ILE A 222 6.61 6.83 23.46
CA ILE A 222 6.13 5.53 23.97
C ILE A 222 5.09 4.93 23.02
N ILE A 223 4.08 5.72 22.61
CA ILE A 223 3.06 5.32 21.65
C ILE A 223 3.69 4.95 20.30
N GLY A 224 4.68 5.74 19.86
CA GLY A 224 5.38 5.55 18.60
C GLY A 224 6.33 4.35 18.55
N ASP A 225 6.53 3.62 19.65
CA ASP A 225 7.38 2.42 19.66
C ASP A 225 6.71 1.19 19.04
N GLY A 226 5.37 1.13 19.05
CA GLY A 226 4.65 0.04 18.41
C GLY A 226 3.23 -0.16 18.96
N PRO A 227 2.46 -1.07 18.35
CA PRO A 227 1.04 -1.25 18.64
C PRO A 227 0.77 -1.67 20.10
N GLN A 228 1.69 -2.43 20.72
CA GLN A 228 1.55 -2.90 22.10
C GLN A 228 1.55 -1.73 23.10
N LEU A 229 2.53 -0.83 22.99
CA LEU A 229 2.62 0.34 23.87
C LEU A 229 1.58 1.41 23.51
N ARG A 230 1.26 1.56 22.22
CA ARG A 230 0.11 2.37 21.76
C ARG A 230 -1.18 1.95 22.48
N ASP A 231 -1.53 0.67 22.43
CA ASP A 231 -2.79 0.17 22.99
C ASP A 231 -2.79 0.20 24.53
N TYR A 232 -1.63 -0.04 25.16
CA TYR A 232 -1.46 0.16 26.61
C TYR A 232 -1.79 1.60 27.02
N VAL A 233 -1.22 2.59 26.33
CA VAL A 233 -1.43 4.02 26.65
C VAL A 233 -2.86 4.46 26.32
N ILE A 234 -3.48 3.91 25.26
CA ILE A 234 -4.91 4.08 24.96
C ILE A 234 -5.78 3.56 26.11
N ASN A 235 -5.52 2.35 26.59
CA ASN A 235 -6.30 1.72 27.68
C ASN A 235 -6.20 2.47 29.01
N LEU A 236 -5.13 3.26 29.20
CA LEU A 236 -4.99 4.15 30.36
C LEU A 236 -5.69 5.51 30.18
N GLY A 237 -6.31 5.78 29.03
CA GLY A 237 -7.17 6.95 28.82
C GLY A 237 -6.47 8.18 28.22
N VAL A 238 -5.42 8.00 27.40
CA VAL A 238 -4.70 9.13 26.79
C VAL A 238 -5.51 9.96 25.79
N VAL A 239 -6.51 9.34 25.14
CA VAL A 239 -7.17 9.91 23.96
C VAL A 239 -7.91 11.20 24.33
N HIS A 240 -8.79 11.15 25.33
CA HIS A 240 -9.60 12.31 25.71
C HIS A 240 -8.76 13.53 26.12
N PRO A 241 -7.76 13.42 27.02
CA PRO A 241 -6.85 14.53 27.34
C PRO A 241 -6.20 15.17 26.10
N LEU A 242 -5.69 14.36 25.16
CA LEU A 242 -5.04 14.87 23.94
C LEU A 242 -6.00 15.69 23.09
N LEU A 243 -7.25 15.23 22.94
CA LEU A 243 -8.26 15.93 22.15
C LEU A 243 -8.62 17.31 22.73
N THR A 244 -8.47 17.52 24.05
CA THR A 244 -8.73 18.83 24.68
C THR A 244 -7.74 19.94 24.27
N PHE A 245 -6.59 19.56 23.69
CA PHE A 245 -5.59 20.49 23.15
C PHE A 245 -5.87 20.92 21.70
N ILE A 246 -6.93 20.42 21.07
CA ILE A 246 -7.28 20.80 19.70
C ILE A 246 -8.24 21.99 19.73
N LYS A 247 -7.67 23.18 19.98
CA LYS A 247 -8.42 24.45 20.06
C LYS A 247 -7.54 25.64 19.63
N PRO A 248 -8.13 26.74 19.14
CA PRO A 248 -7.39 27.87 18.57
C PRO A 248 -6.39 28.53 19.51
N GLU A 249 -6.59 28.43 20.83
CA GLU A 249 -5.77 29.09 21.85
C GLU A 249 -4.46 28.33 22.13
N ILE A 250 -4.33 27.09 21.66
CA ILE A 250 -3.12 26.30 21.88
C ILE A 250 -1.98 26.81 20.98
N PRO A 251 -0.78 27.08 21.53
CA PRO A 251 0.35 27.50 20.72
C PRO A 251 0.68 26.49 19.63
N ILE A 252 1.00 26.99 18.43
CA ILE A 252 1.23 26.16 17.24
C ILE A 252 2.35 25.13 17.48
N SER A 253 3.41 25.49 18.21
CA SER A 253 4.49 24.56 18.58
C SER A 253 3.96 23.38 19.38
N PHE A 254 3.08 23.63 20.35
CA PHE A 254 2.47 22.57 21.14
C PHE A 254 1.46 21.75 20.34
N LEU A 255 0.63 22.41 19.53
CA LEU A 255 -0.34 21.72 18.67
C LEU A 255 0.34 20.79 17.66
N ARG A 256 1.52 21.13 17.15
CA ARG A 256 2.35 20.23 16.33
C ARG A 256 2.71 18.95 17.10
N ASN A 257 3.13 19.08 18.35
CA ASN A 257 3.45 17.92 19.19
C ASN A 257 2.21 17.06 19.46
N VAL A 258 1.08 17.68 19.83
CA VAL A 258 -0.20 16.98 20.03
C VAL A 258 -0.62 16.23 18.77
N THR A 259 -0.58 16.91 17.61
CA THR A 259 -0.92 16.31 16.31
C THR A 259 -0.01 15.11 16.02
N TRP A 260 1.29 15.24 16.26
CA TRP A 260 2.24 14.14 16.08
C TRP A 260 1.91 12.92 16.97
N VAL A 261 1.50 13.13 18.22
CA VAL A 261 1.04 12.02 19.08
C VAL A 261 -0.23 11.38 18.52
N ILE A 262 -1.18 12.17 18.04
CA ILE A 262 -2.41 11.67 17.39
C ILE A 262 -2.07 10.83 16.15
N VAL A 263 -1.09 11.24 15.34
CA VAL A 263 -0.59 10.44 14.22
C VAL A 263 -0.06 9.10 14.69
N ASN A 264 0.75 9.07 15.76
CA ASN A 264 1.29 7.82 16.30
C ASN A 264 0.18 6.89 16.82
N LEU A 265 -0.91 7.44 17.37
CA LEU A 265 -2.10 6.66 17.75
C LEU A 265 -2.79 6.00 16.55
N CYS A 266 -2.65 6.56 15.35
CA CYS A 266 -3.27 6.03 14.13
C CYS A 266 -2.40 4.99 13.39
N ARG A 267 -1.13 4.83 13.78
CA ARG A 267 -0.16 3.97 13.08
C ARG A 267 -0.31 2.49 13.40
N ASN A 268 0.29 1.68 12.53
CA ASN A 268 0.36 0.23 12.55
C ASN A 268 -1.00 -0.43 12.26
N LYS A 269 -1.03 -1.26 11.21
CA LYS A 269 -2.21 -2.03 10.81
C LYS A 269 -2.35 -3.37 11.54
N ASP A 270 -1.30 -3.84 12.20
CA ASP A 270 -1.26 -5.17 12.83
C ASP A 270 -0.76 -5.11 14.30
N PRO A 271 -1.68 -5.11 15.29
CA PRO A 271 -3.11 -4.81 15.16
C PRO A 271 -3.38 -3.33 14.86
N PRO A 272 -4.53 -3.01 14.23
CA PRO A 272 -4.93 -1.63 14.02
C PRO A 272 -5.31 -0.96 15.36
N PRO A 273 -5.40 0.37 15.42
CA PRO A 273 -5.92 1.05 16.60
C PRO A 273 -7.35 0.56 16.93
N PRO A 274 -7.74 0.50 18.22
CA PRO A 274 -9.10 0.12 18.59
C PRO A 274 -10.15 0.98 17.90
N VAL A 275 -11.24 0.36 17.44
CA VAL A 275 -12.31 1.04 16.69
C VAL A 275 -12.86 2.26 17.43
N GLN A 276 -13.03 2.15 18.75
CA GLN A 276 -13.50 3.27 19.57
C GLN A 276 -12.54 4.46 19.54
N THR A 277 -11.23 4.21 19.58
CA THR A 277 -10.20 5.25 19.45
C THR A 277 -10.27 5.93 18.07
N ILE A 278 -10.49 5.17 17.00
CA ILE A 278 -10.63 5.72 15.65
C ILE A 278 -11.83 6.68 15.59
N ARG A 279 -12.99 6.27 16.15
CA ARG A 279 -14.20 7.11 16.20
C ARG A 279 -13.99 8.41 16.97
N GLU A 280 -13.20 8.38 18.04
CA GLU A 280 -12.89 9.57 18.85
C GLU A 280 -11.90 10.52 18.15
N ILE A 281 -10.93 10.00 17.41
CA ILE A 281 -9.89 10.78 16.74
C ILE A 281 -10.36 11.40 15.42
N LEU A 282 -11.25 10.74 14.68
CA LEU A 282 -11.68 11.22 13.36
C LEU A 282 -12.27 12.64 13.35
N PRO A 283 -13.16 13.04 14.29
CA PRO A 283 -13.63 14.42 14.37
C PRO A 283 -12.51 15.45 14.51
N ALA A 284 -11.47 15.12 15.27
CA ALA A 284 -10.31 15.96 15.46
C ALA A 284 -9.47 16.08 14.18
N LEU A 285 -9.21 14.98 13.47
CA LEU A 285 -8.52 15.02 12.17
C LEU A 285 -9.31 15.84 11.15
N ASN A 286 -10.65 15.74 11.18
CA ASN A 286 -11.55 16.47 10.29
C ASN A 286 -11.56 18.00 10.53
N LEU A 287 -11.11 18.43 11.72
CA LEU A 287 -10.84 19.83 12.07
C LEU A 287 -9.42 20.23 11.66
N LEU A 288 -8.42 19.42 12.04
CA LEU A 288 -7.00 19.71 11.80
C LEU A 288 -6.61 19.76 10.32
N ILE A 289 -7.36 19.10 9.44
CA ILE A 289 -7.11 19.12 7.99
C ILE A 289 -7.25 20.53 7.37
N HIS A 290 -7.93 21.45 8.07
CA HIS A 290 -8.04 22.86 7.64
C HIS A 290 -6.93 23.77 8.17
N HIS A 291 -6.00 23.22 8.96
CA HIS A 291 -4.98 24.00 9.61
C HIS A 291 -3.95 24.54 8.59
N GLN A 292 -3.55 25.80 8.74
CA GLN A 292 -2.63 26.47 7.79
C GLN A 292 -1.16 26.07 8.00
N ASP A 293 -0.83 25.59 9.19
CA ASP A 293 0.51 25.06 9.48
C ASP A 293 0.77 23.76 8.72
N ILE A 294 1.80 23.76 7.89
CA ILE A 294 2.14 22.64 7.01
C ILE A 294 2.53 21.38 7.79
N ASN A 295 3.17 21.50 8.96
CA ASN A 295 3.55 20.31 9.73
C ASN A 295 2.30 19.63 10.31
N ILE A 296 1.36 20.40 10.86
CA ILE A 296 0.07 19.89 11.33
C ILE A 296 -0.71 19.28 10.17
N LEU A 297 -0.78 19.94 9.01
CA LEU A 297 -1.50 19.43 7.85
C LEU A 297 -0.90 18.12 7.34
N VAL A 298 0.41 18.05 7.16
CA VAL A 298 1.11 16.84 6.72
C VAL A 298 0.84 15.69 7.67
N ASP A 299 1.00 15.91 8.96
CA ASP A 299 0.76 14.90 9.99
C ASP A 299 -0.71 14.43 9.99
N THR A 300 -1.65 15.36 9.91
CA THR A 300 -3.09 15.05 9.86
C THR A 300 -3.43 14.15 8.67
N VAL A 301 -2.90 14.46 7.49
CA VAL A 301 -3.16 13.65 6.29
C VAL A 301 -2.46 12.29 6.37
N TRP A 302 -1.29 12.21 7.01
CA TRP A 302 -0.66 10.91 7.30
C TRP A 302 -1.50 10.06 8.25
N ALA A 303 -2.07 10.65 9.32
CA ALA A 303 -2.99 9.93 10.20
C ALA A 303 -4.16 9.33 9.41
N LEU A 304 -4.79 10.12 8.53
CA LEU A 304 -5.86 9.64 7.66
C LEU A 304 -5.39 8.51 6.74
N SER A 305 -4.17 8.60 6.19
CA SER A 305 -3.61 7.54 5.36
C SER A 305 -3.39 6.22 6.10
N TYR A 306 -3.04 6.26 7.39
CA TYR A 306 -2.90 5.06 8.20
C TYR A 306 -4.27 4.47 8.56
N LEU A 307 -5.27 5.32 8.83
CA LEU A 307 -6.63 4.89 9.11
C LEU A 307 -7.33 4.28 7.88
N THR A 308 -6.92 4.66 6.67
CA THR A 308 -7.42 4.05 5.43
C THR A 308 -6.62 2.83 4.97
N ASP A 309 -5.43 2.58 5.52
CA ASP A 309 -4.62 1.36 5.27
C ASP A 309 -5.13 0.17 6.11
N GLY A 310 -6.44 -0.06 6.06
CA GLY A 310 -7.18 -1.01 6.87
C GLY A 310 -8.21 -1.79 6.07
N GLY A 311 -9.12 -2.48 6.75
CA GLY A 311 -10.25 -3.14 6.10
C GLY A 311 -11.33 -2.16 5.63
N ASN A 312 -12.30 -2.64 4.83
CA ASN A 312 -13.41 -1.83 4.32
C ASN A 312 -14.20 -1.11 5.43
N GLU A 313 -14.30 -1.68 6.64
CA GLU A 313 -14.93 -1.02 7.79
C GLU A 313 -14.19 0.25 8.22
N GLN A 314 -12.85 0.22 8.25
CA GLN A 314 -12.03 1.39 8.60
C GLN A 314 -12.08 2.46 7.51
N ILE A 315 -12.04 2.04 6.24
CA ILE A 315 -12.27 2.93 5.10
C ILE A 315 -13.64 3.62 5.25
N GLN A 316 -14.69 2.87 5.62
CA GLN A 316 -16.02 3.42 5.81
C GLN A 316 -16.07 4.44 6.95
N MET A 317 -15.41 4.17 8.08
CA MET A 317 -15.34 5.16 9.18
C MET A 317 -14.69 6.48 8.74
N VAL A 318 -13.64 6.42 7.92
CA VAL A 318 -12.99 7.63 7.37
C VAL A 318 -13.93 8.36 6.41
N ILE A 319 -14.65 7.64 5.55
CA ILE A 319 -15.67 8.22 4.66
C ILE A 319 -16.77 8.92 5.48
N ASP A 320 -17.33 8.22 6.46
CA ASP A 320 -18.44 8.69 7.29
C ASP A 320 -18.06 9.93 8.14
N SER A 321 -16.76 10.12 8.41
CA SER A 321 -16.27 11.35 9.05
C SER A 321 -16.43 12.62 8.19
N GLY A 322 -16.70 12.47 6.89
CA GLY A 322 -16.87 13.58 5.95
C GLY A 322 -15.55 14.25 5.56
N VAL A 323 -14.41 13.59 5.75
CA VAL A 323 -13.08 14.17 5.47
C VAL A 323 -12.67 14.05 3.99
N VAL A 324 -13.26 13.12 3.22
CA VAL A 324 -12.89 12.87 1.82
C VAL A 324 -12.96 14.13 0.93
N PRO A 325 -14.04 14.94 0.95
CA PRO A 325 -14.09 16.18 0.16
C PRO A 325 -12.99 17.20 0.50
N LYS A 326 -12.39 17.11 1.70
CA LYS A 326 -11.29 17.96 2.16
C LYS A 326 -9.93 17.38 1.79
N LEU A 327 -9.82 16.05 1.65
CA LEU A 327 -8.62 15.36 1.18
C LEU A 327 -8.38 15.56 -0.31
N ILE A 328 -9.43 15.54 -1.14
CA ILE A 328 -9.26 15.59 -2.61
C ILE A 328 -8.48 16.84 -3.09
N PRO A 329 -8.79 18.07 -2.65
CA PRO A 329 -8.04 19.25 -3.10
C PRO A 329 -6.55 19.21 -2.73
N LEU A 330 -6.17 18.43 -1.70
CA LEU A 330 -4.78 18.29 -1.27
C LEU A 330 -3.91 17.50 -2.27
N LEU A 331 -4.52 16.80 -3.22
CA LEU A 331 -3.82 16.14 -4.34
C LEU A 331 -3.06 17.14 -5.22
N SER A 332 -3.50 18.40 -5.29
CA SER A 332 -2.82 19.48 -6.02
C SER A 332 -2.12 20.49 -5.09
N HIS A 333 -1.91 20.15 -3.83
CA HIS A 333 -1.28 21.05 -2.87
C HIS A 333 0.17 21.39 -3.26
N LYS A 334 0.64 22.64 -3.05
CA LYS A 334 2.01 23.05 -3.44
C LYS A 334 3.13 22.24 -2.77
N GLU A 335 2.88 21.80 -1.52
CA GLU A 335 3.84 21.01 -0.75
C GLU A 335 3.74 19.53 -1.11
N VAL A 336 4.80 18.99 -1.70
CA VAL A 336 4.88 17.60 -2.13
C VAL A 336 4.65 16.61 -0.98
N LYS A 337 5.03 16.96 0.26
CA LYS A 337 4.78 16.11 1.43
C LYS A 337 3.29 15.93 1.70
N VAL A 338 2.51 17.01 1.54
CA VAL A 338 1.04 16.97 1.68
C VAL A 338 0.44 16.17 0.53
N GLN A 339 0.85 16.44 -0.72
CA GLN A 339 0.37 15.67 -1.88
C GLN A 339 0.64 14.16 -1.73
N THR A 340 1.83 13.78 -1.27
CA THR A 340 2.21 12.37 -1.09
C THR A 340 1.29 11.68 -0.07
N ALA A 341 1.03 12.33 1.07
CA ALA A 341 0.15 11.79 2.10
C ALA A 341 -1.30 11.73 1.60
N ALA A 342 -1.77 12.77 0.91
CA ALA A 342 -3.13 12.84 0.38
C ALA A 342 -3.37 11.75 -0.67
N LEU A 343 -2.42 11.60 -1.61
CA LEU A 343 -2.47 10.56 -2.65
C LEU A 343 -2.48 9.16 -2.04
N ARG A 344 -1.70 8.93 -0.98
CA ARG A 344 -1.75 7.66 -0.24
C ARG A 344 -3.11 7.44 0.41
N ALA A 345 -3.63 8.45 1.13
CA ALA A 345 -4.90 8.35 1.83
C ALA A 345 -6.06 8.03 0.87
N VAL A 346 -6.16 8.73 -0.26
CA VAL A 346 -7.22 8.49 -1.26
C VAL A 346 -6.99 7.19 -2.04
N GLY A 347 -5.73 6.83 -2.31
CA GLY A 347 -5.35 5.57 -2.93
C GLY A 347 -5.78 4.37 -2.10
N ASN A 348 -5.64 4.46 -0.78
CA ASN A 348 -6.11 3.46 0.16
C ASN A 348 -7.63 3.39 0.23
N ILE A 349 -8.36 4.50 0.05
CA ILE A 349 -9.84 4.44 0.04
C ILE A 349 -10.35 3.66 -1.18
N VAL A 350 -9.73 3.86 -2.34
CA VAL A 350 -10.17 3.23 -3.60
C VAL A 350 -9.77 1.76 -3.73
N THR A 351 -9.05 1.19 -2.75
CA THR A 351 -8.88 -0.27 -2.65
C THR A 351 -10.11 -0.97 -2.07
N GLY A 352 -11.04 -0.20 -1.48
CA GLY A 352 -12.25 -0.69 -0.86
C GLY A 352 -13.30 -1.20 -1.85
N THR A 353 -14.56 -1.10 -1.47
CA THR A 353 -15.70 -1.47 -2.33
C THR A 353 -15.91 -0.47 -3.47
N ASP A 354 -16.68 -0.85 -4.49
CA ASP A 354 -17.03 0.03 -5.59
C ASP A 354 -17.80 1.26 -5.09
N GLU A 355 -18.65 1.13 -4.07
CA GLU A 355 -19.36 2.24 -3.45
C GLU A 355 -18.39 3.23 -2.77
N GLN A 356 -17.37 2.71 -2.07
CA GLN A 356 -16.35 3.53 -1.42
C GLN A 356 -15.48 4.26 -2.44
N THR A 357 -15.11 3.58 -3.52
CA THR A 357 -14.45 4.19 -4.68
C THR A 357 -15.30 5.30 -5.29
N GLN A 358 -16.62 5.08 -5.41
CA GLN A 358 -17.53 6.07 -5.97
C GLN A 358 -17.60 7.36 -5.14
N VAL A 359 -17.47 7.28 -3.81
CA VAL A 359 -17.39 8.49 -2.95
C VAL A 359 -16.20 9.39 -3.34
N VAL A 360 -15.05 8.78 -3.65
CA VAL A 360 -13.85 9.51 -4.08
C VAL A 360 -14.06 10.14 -5.46
N LEU A 361 -14.65 9.39 -6.40
CA LEU A 361 -14.94 9.89 -7.75
C LEU A 361 -15.97 11.03 -7.74
N ASN A 362 -16.99 10.94 -6.89
CA ASN A 362 -18.01 11.99 -6.71
C ASN A 362 -17.43 13.31 -6.17
N CYS A 363 -16.22 13.27 -5.61
CA CYS A 363 -15.50 14.46 -5.14
C CYS A 363 -14.54 15.04 -6.21
N ASP A 364 -14.70 14.65 -7.48
CA ASP A 364 -13.88 15.11 -8.62
C ASP A 364 -12.38 14.76 -8.49
N ALA A 365 -12.06 13.62 -7.89
CA ALA A 365 -10.66 13.22 -7.67
C ALA A 365 -9.85 13.13 -8.97
N LEU A 366 -10.46 12.67 -10.07
CA LEU A 366 -9.78 12.43 -11.34
C LEU A 366 -9.26 13.71 -12.02
N SER A 367 -9.86 14.89 -11.76
CA SER A 367 -9.42 16.16 -12.36
C SER A 367 -8.01 16.57 -11.92
N HIS A 368 -7.51 16.02 -10.82
CA HIS A 368 -6.16 16.25 -10.30
C HIS A 368 -5.09 15.34 -10.94
N PHE A 369 -5.48 14.22 -11.56
CA PHE A 369 -4.56 13.19 -12.06
C PHE A 369 -3.74 13.58 -13.30
N PRO A 370 -4.16 14.49 -14.19
CA PRO A 370 -3.31 14.95 -15.28
C PRO A 370 -1.95 15.46 -14.81
N ALA A 371 -1.90 16.21 -13.70
CA ALA A 371 -0.66 16.74 -13.14
C ALA A 371 0.14 15.67 -12.37
N LEU A 372 -0.55 14.78 -11.66
CA LEU A 372 0.08 13.71 -10.88
C LEU A 372 0.78 12.66 -11.76
N LEU A 373 0.15 12.28 -12.88
CA LEU A 373 0.70 11.31 -13.86
C LEU A 373 1.89 11.87 -14.65
N THR A 374 2.13 13.18 -14.58
CA THR A 374 3.26 13.85 -15.23
C THR A 374 4.19 14.55 -14.23
N HIS A 375 4.15 14.15 -12.97
CA HIS A 375 4.91 14.78 -11.92
C HIS A 375 6.42 14.53 -12.07
N GLN A 376 7.27 15.49 -11.65
CA GLN A 376 8.73 15.35 -11.75
C GLN A 376 9.32 14.25 -10.84
N LYS A 377 8.57 13.87 -9.80
CA LYS A 377 8.95 12.80 -8.87
C LYS A 377 8.25 11.51 -9.26
N GLU A 378 9.02 10.53 -9.67
CA GLU A 378 8.49 9.24 -10.11
C GLU A 378 7.66 8.53 -9.05
N LYS A 379 8.02 8.65 -7.77
CA LYS A 379 7.22 8.09 -6.68
C LYS A 379 5.76 8.58 -6.69
N ILE A 380 5.51 9.83 -7.11
CA ILE A 380 4.15 10.35 -7.23
C ILE A 380 3.45 9.75 -8.46
N CYS A 381 4.14 9.69 -9.60
CA CYS A 381 3.60 9.04 -10.81
C CYS A 381 3.19 7.59 -10.51
N LYS A 382 4.06 6.82 -9.85
CA LYS A 382 3.80 5.44 -9.43
C LYS A 382 2.53 5.33 -8.57
N GLU A 383 2.41 6.15 -7.53
CA GLU A 383 1.23 6.12 -6.64
C GLU A 383 -0.05 6.61 -7.34
N ALA A 384 0.07 7.52 -8.31
CA ALA A 384 -1.07 8.01 -9.09
C ALA A 384 -1.57 6.95 -10.08
N VAL A 385 -0.65 6.26 -10.75
CA VAL A 385 -1.01 5.12 -11.62
C VAL A 385 -1.59 3.98 -10.77
N TRP A 386 -1.02 3.73 -9.59
CA TRP A 386 -1.58 2.77 -8.66
C TRP A 386 -3.02 3.11 -8.24
N PHE A 387 -3.30 4.38 -7.90
CA PHE A 387 -4.67 4.80 -7.62
C PHE A 387 -5.60 4.44 -8.80
N LEU A 388 -5.19 4.78 -10.03
CA LEU A 388 -6.01 4.51 -11.21
C LEU A 388 -6.18 3.01 -11.49
N SER A 389 -5.20 2.17 -11.16
CA SER A 389 -5.34 0.72 -11.31
C SER A 389 -6.41 0.13 -10.38
N ASN A 390 -6.62 0.71 -9.20
CA ASN A 390 -7.74 0.33 -8.35
C ASN A 390 -9.08 0.83 -8.90
N ILE A 391 -9.13 2.02 -9.51
CA ILE A 391 -10.35 2.53 -10.16
C ILE A 391 -10.75 1.65 -11.33
N THR A 392 -9.81 1.27 -12.20
CA THR A 392 -10.10 0.42 -13.36
C THR A 392 -10.38 -1.04 -13.00
N ALA A 393 -10.11 -1.44 -11.76
CA ALA A 393 -10.58 -2.71 -11.20
C ALA A 393 -12.03 -2.64 -10.66
N GLY A 394 -12.67 -1.48 -10.70
CA GLY A 394 -14.08 -1.30 -10.37
C GLY A 394 -15.01 -1.63 -11.53
N ASN A 395 -16.29 -1.32 -11.38
CA ASN A 395 -17.28 -1.53 -12.44
C ASN A 395 -17.07 -0.65 -13.69
N GLN A 396 -17.83 -0.96 -14.75
CA GLN A 396 -17.76 -0.27 -16.05
C GLN A 396 -17.98 1.25 -15.98
N GLN A 397 -18.78 1.76 -15.03
CA GLN A 397 -18.97 3.21 -14.88
C GLN A 397 -17.71 3.89 -14.36
N GLN A 398 -16.97 3.22 -13.46
CA GLN A 398 -15.72 3.71 -12.90
C GLN A 398 -14.59 3.65 -13.94
N VAL A 399 -14.56 2.60 -14.76
CA VAL A 399 -13.72 2.54 -15.95
C VAL A 399 -14.04 3.71 -16.89
N GLN A 400 -15.32 3.95 -17.17
CA GLN A 400 -15.75 5.06 -18.05
C GLN A 400 -15.29 6.42 -17.52
N ALA A 401 -15.35 6.65 -16.21
CA ALA A 401 -14.89 7.91 -15.61
C ALA A 401 -13.40 8.20 -15.88
N VAL A 402 -12.55 7.17 -15.93
CA VAL A 402 -11.12 7.30 -16.29
C VAL A 402 -10.94 7.66 -17.77
N ILE A 403 -11.80 7.11 -18.63
CA ILE A 403 -11.79 7.37 -20.08
C ILE A 403 -12.27 8.79 -20.37
N ASP A 404 -13.38 9.20 -19.77
CA ASP A 404 -14.00 10.51 -19.97
C ASP A 404 -13.12 11.67 -19.50
N THR A 405 -12.18 11.41 -18.57
CA THR A 405 -11.20 12.37 -18.08
C THR A 405 -9.88 12.39 -18.88
N GLU A 406 -9.83 11.68 -20.01
CA GLU A 406 -8.68 11.61 -20.93
C GLU A 406 -7.37 11.17 -20.23
N LEU A 407 -7.48 10.25 -19.27
CA LEU A 407 -6.32 9.76 -18.51
C LEU A 407 -5.60 8.61 -19.21
N LEU A 408 -6.27 7.87 -20.12
CA LEU A 408 -5.67 6.74 -20.84
C LEU A 408 -4.33 7.07 -21.52
N PRO A 409 -4.18 8.17 -22.31
CA PRO A 409 -2.91 8.50 -22.94
C PRO A 409 -1.77 8.70 -21.92
N LYS A 410 -2.09 9.21 -20.73
CA LYS A 410 -1.11 9.45 -19.67
C LYS A 410 -0.73 8.17 -18.95
N ILE A 411 -1.67 7.24 -18.75
CA ILE A 411 -1.38 5.89 -18.25
C ILE A 411 -0.47 5.16 -19.25
N ILE A 412 -0.81 5.17 -20.54
CA ILE A 412 -0.02 4.54 -21.62
C ILE A 412 1.37 5.18 -21.73
N ARG A 413 1.50 6.49 -21.55
CA ARG A 413 2.81 7.16 -21.49
C ARG A 413 3.66 6.66 -20.32
N ASN A 414 3.07 6.47 -19.14
CA ASN A 414 3.77 5.92 -17.98
C ASN A 414 4.12 4.43 -18.16
N LEU A 415 3.27 3.65 -18.83
CA LEU A 415 3.57 2.28 -19.27
C LEU A 415 4.80 2.25 -20.20
N SER A 416 4.88 3.20 -21.13
CA SER A 416 5.97 3.27 -22.12
C SER A 416 7.29 3.82 -21.55
N LYS A 417 7.23 4.88 -20.75
CA LYS A 417 8.41 5.71 -20.39
C LYS A 417 8.68 5.84 -18.89
N GLY A 418 7.80 5.32 -18.03
CA GLY A 418 7.99 5.37 -16.58
C GLY A 418 9.15 4.49 -16.13
N GLU A 419 9.59 4.65 -14.89
CA GLU A 419 10.47 3.66 -14.27
C GLU A 419 9.75 2.32 -14.16
N PHE A 420 10.51 1.21 -14.12
CA PHE A 420 9.93 -0.13 -14.14
C PHE A 420 8.80 -0.33 -13.11
N GLN A 421 8.96 0.21 -11.89
CA GLN A 421 7.90 0.11 -10.88
C GLN A 421 6.61 0.85 -11.27
N THR A 422 6.69 1.99 -11.94
CA THR A 422 5.52 2.72 -12.48
C THR A 422 4.93 1.98 -13.68
N GLN A 423 5.78 1.39 -14.54
CA GLN A 423 5.32 0.56 -15.66
C GLN A 423 4.53 -0.65 -15.17
N LYS A 424 4.96 -1.30 -14.07
CA LYS A 424 4.20 -2.37 -13.42
C LYS A 424 2.79 -1.93 -13.05
N GLU A 425 2.65 -0.81 -12.33
CA GLU A 425 1.34 -0.29 -11.94
C GLU A 425 0.50 0.11 -13.16
N ALA A 426 1.13 0.61 -14.23
CA ALA A 426 0.42 0.97 -15.45
C ALA A 426 -0.10 -0.27 -16.17
N ALA A 427 0.69 -1.36 -16.21
CA ALA A 427 0.27 -2.63 -16.76
C ALA A 427 -0.94 -3.19 -16.00
N TRP A 428 -0.94 -3.07 -14.67
CA TRP A 428 -2.11 -3.40 -13.84
C TRP A 428 -3.33 -2.55 -14.19
N ALA A 429 -3.17 -1.23 -14.33
CA ALA A 429 -4.29 -0.35 -14.68
C ALA A 429 -4.91 -0.72 -16.04
N ILE A 430 -4.07 -1.05 -17.02
CA ILE A 430 -4.49 -1.49 -18.35
C ILE A 430 -5.19 -2.86 -18.28
N SER A 431 -4.60 -3.85 -17.62
CA SER A 431 -5.17 -5.20 -17.52
C SER A 431 -6.50 -5.19 -16.77
N ASN A 432 -6.62 -4.43 -15.68
CA ASN A 432 -7.87 -4.27 -14.94
C ASN A 432 -8.98 -3.65 -15.80
N LEU A 433 -8.63 -2.68 -16.65
CA LEU A 433 -9.57 -2.09 -17.60
C LEU A 433 -10.07 -3.14 -18.60
N THR A 434 -9.21 -4.03 -19.11
CA THR A 434 -9.65 -5.06 -20.08
C THR A 434 -10.48 -6.18 -19.46
N ILE A 435 -10.37 -6.38 -18.15
CA ILE A 435 -11.20 -7.32 -17.39
C ILE A 435 -12.58 -6.73 -17.09
N SER A 436 -12.61 -5.50 -16.58
CA SER A 436 -13.83 -4.90 -16.04
C SER A 436 -14.61 -4.09 -17.09
N GLY A 437 -13.93 -3.66 -18.14
CA GLY A 437 -14.49 -2.83 -19.20
C GLY A 437 -15.30 -3.63 -20.23
N ASN A 438 -16.19 -2.91 -20.93
CA ASN A 438 -16.91 -3.47 -22.08
C ASN A 438 -16.11 -3.33 -23.39
N ARG A 439 -16.68 -3.86 -24.49
CA ARG A 439 -16.06 -3.84 -25.82
C ARG A 439 -15.67 -2.42 -26.25
N GLU A 440 -16.55 -1.44 -26.08
CA GLU A 440 -16.32 -0.06 -26.52
C GLU A 440 -15.17 0.59 -25.73
N GLN A 441 -15.11 0.33 -24.43
CA GLN A 441 -14.05 0.83 -23.54
C GLN A 441 -12.68 0.22 -23.88
N VAL A 442 -12.63 -1.08 -24.18
CA VAL A 442 -11.42 -1.77 -24.61
C VAL A 442 -11.00 -1.31 -26.01
N ALA A 443 -11.95 -1.13 -26.94
CA ALA A 443 -11.67 -0.57 -28.26
C ALA A 443 -11.07 0.83 -28.15
N ARG A 444 -11.61 1.70 -27.26
CA ARG A 444 -11.01 3.02 -27.01
C ARG A 444 -9.58 2.91 -26.50
N LEU A 445 -9.30 1.98 -25.59
CA LEU A 445 -7.94 1.74 -25.10
C LEU A 445 -6.97 1.32 -26.22
N ILE A 446 -7.41 0.46 -27.14
CA ILE A 446 -6.63 0.04 -28.32
C ILE A 446 -6.36 1.25 -29.24
N GLN A 447 -7.38 2.07 -29.50
CA GLN A 447 -7.27 3.29 -30.32
C GLN A 447 -6.29 4.31 -29.74
N GLU A 448 -6.11 4.35 -28.42
CA GLU A 448 -5.11 5.20 -27.75
C GLU A 448 -3.67 4.66 -27.85
N GLY A 449 -3.45 3.54 -28.55
CA GLY A 449 -2.13 3.01 -28.86
C GLY A 449 -1.48 2.24 -27.71
N VAL A 450 -2.25 1.49 -26.93
CA VAL A 450 -1.71 0.69 -25.81
C VAL A 450 -0.85 -0.49 -26.26
N ILE A 451 -1.06 -1.02 -27.47
CA ILE A 451 -0.49 -2.32 -27.90
C ILE A 451 1.05 -2.32 -27.89
N PRO A 452 1.76 -1.39 -28.56
CA PRO A 452 3.23 -1.42 -28.54
C PRO A 452 3.84 -1.32 -27.14
N PRO A 453 3.47 -0.35 -26.26
CA PRO A 453 4.07 -0.27 -24.93
C PRO A 453 3.68 -1.45 -24.02
N PHE A 454 2.53 -2.09 -24.24
CA PHE A 454 2.13 -3.26 -23.47
C PHE A 454 2.92 -4.50 -23.88
N CYS A 455 3.04 -4.78 -25.18
CA CYS A 455 3.88 -5.88 -25.70
C CYS A 455 5.36 -5.75 -25.29
N ASN A 456 5.89 -4.53 -25.15
CA ASN A 456 7.26 -4.31 -24.70
C ASN A 456 7.56 -4.85 -23.30
N LEU A 457 6.54 -5.00 -22.43
CA LEU A 457 6.72 -5.55 -21.09
C LEU A 457 6.80 -7.08 -21.05
N LEU A 458 6.51 -7.78 -22.16
CA LEU A 458 6.63 -9.24 -22.25
C LEU A 458 8.08 -9.73 -22.09
N ASN A 459 9.07 -8.86 -22.37
CA ASN A 459 10.51 -9.19 -22.24
C ASN A 459 11.08 -8.90 -20.85
N CYS A 460 10.27 -8.53 -19.85
CA CYS A 460 10.77 -8.27 -18.50
C CYS A 460 11.04 -9.57 -17.72
N LYS A 461 11.80 -9.47 -16.62
CA LYS A 461 12.15 -10.64 -15.79
C LYS A 461 11.08 -11.01 -14.75
N ASP A 462 10.07 -10.17 -14.60
CA ASP A 462 9.06 -10.34 -13.56
C ASP A 462 7.89 -11.15 -14.14
N SER A 463 7.81 -12.43 -13.79
CA SER A 463 6.77 -13.32 -14.29
C SER A 463 5.35 -12.84 -13.95
N GLN A 464 5.16 -12.12 -12.84
CA GLN A 464 3.83 -11.58 -12.50
C GLN A 464 3.43 -10.50 -13.50
N VAL A 465 4.37 -9.66 -13.92
CA VAL A 465 4.11 -8.60 -14.92
C VAL A 465 3.84 -9.23 -16.28
N ILE A 466 4.62 -10.23 -16.69
CA ILE A 466 4.39 -10.95 -17.95
C ILE A 466 2.98 -11.55 -17.98
N GLN A 467 2.57 -12.22 -16.90
CA GLN A 467 1.23 -12.80 -16.78
C GLN A 467 0.14 -11.74 -16.93
N VAL A 468 0.25 -10.61 -16.22
CA VAL A 468 -0.70 -9.49 -16.29
C VAL A 468 -0.83 -8.93 -17.71
N VAL A 469 0.29 -8.85 -18.43
CA VAL A 469 0.33 -8.36 -19.82
C VAL A 469 -0.33 -9.36 -20.77
N LEU A 470 0.02 -10.65 -20.67
CA LEU A 470 -0.59 -11.69 -21.49
C LEU A 470 -2.11 -11.81 -21.26
N ASP A 471 -2.55 -11.78 -20.00
CA ASP A 471 -3.97 -11.77 -19.67
C ASP A 471 -4.68 -10.56 -20.28
N GLY A 472 -4.04 -9.38 -20.19
CA GLY A 472 -4.54 -8.16 -20.80
C GLY A 472 -4.67 -8.27 -22.32
N ILE A 473 -3.67 -8.80 -23.02
CA ILE A 473 -3.68 -9.03 -24.48
C ILE A 473 -4.78 -10.01 -24.87
N ASN A 474 -4.89 -11.15 -24.16
CA ASN A 474 -5.91 -12.15 -24.40
C ASN A 474 -7.33 -11.56 -24.25
N ASN A 475 -7.56 -10.75 -23.23
CA ASN A 475 -8.85 -10.08 -23.02
C ASN A 475 -9.15 -9.08 -24.15
N MET A 476 -8.16 -8.33 -24.62
CA MET A 476 -8.33 -7.44 -25.78
C MET A 476 -8.74 -8.23 -27.03
N LEU A 477 -8.05 -9.34 -27.33
CA LEU A 477 -8.35 -10.21 -28.48
C LEU A 477 -9.76 -10.80 -28.40
N LYS A 478 -10.17 -11.30 -27.23
CA LYS A 478 -11.53 -11.82 -26.99
C LYS A 478 -12.61 -10.75 -27.19
N LEU A 479 -12.35 -9.52 -26.77
CA LEU A 479 -13.33 -8.42 -26.83
C LEU A 479 -13.35 -7.68 -28.17
N ALA A 480 -12.29 -7.77 -28.97
CA ALA A 480 -12.13 -7.05 -30.24
C ALA A 480 -13.25 -7.31 -31.25
N GLY A 481 -13.90 -8.49 -31.19
CA GLY A 481 -15.02 -8.82 -32.07
C GLY A 481 -14.62 -8.72 -33.55
N PRO A 482 -15.29 -7.91 -34.38
CA PRO A 482 -14.92 -7.74 -35.80
C PRO A 482 -13.54 -7.14 -36.04
N GLU A 483 -12.96 -6.44 -35.06
CA GLU A 483 -11.63 -5.81 -35.17
C GLU A 483 -10.49 -6.75 -34.75
N VAL A 484 -10.77 -8.03 -34.47
CA VAL A 484 -9.77 -8.98 -33.97
C VAL A 484 -8.59 -9.16 -34.93
N GLU A 485 -8.83 -9.24 -36.24
CA GLU A 485 -7.76 -9.32 -37.25
C GLU A 485 -6.90 -8.04 -37.26
N THR A 486 -7.54 -6.87 -37.11
CA THR A 486 -6.80 -5.60 -37.04
C THR A 486 -5.92 -5.56 -35.79
N LEU A 487 -6.44 -6.00 -34.64
CA LEU A 487 -5.69 -6.10 -33.40
C LEU A 487 -4.56 -7.13 -33.49
N ALA A 488 -4.79 -8.28 -34.11
CA ALA A 488 -3.77 -9.31 -34.34
C ALA A 488 -2.63 -8.73 -35.19
N ASN A 489 -2.95 -8.09 -36.32
CA ASN A 489 -1.95 -7.41 -37.15
C ASN A 489 -1.18 -6.33 -36.37
N MET A 490 -1.87 -5.56 -35.52
CA MET A 490 -1.19 -4.58 -34.64
C MET A 490 -0.20 -5.26 -33.68
N ILE A 491 -0.51 -6.44 -33.15
CA ILE A 491 0.39 -7.19 -32.27
C ILE A 491 1.56 -7.77 -33.08
N GLU A 492 1.30 -8.30 -34.26
CA GLU A 492 2.30 -8.89 -35.17
C GLU A 492 3.28 -7.84 -35.68
N GLU A 493 2.83 -6.61 -35.94
CA GLU A 493 3.69 -5.54 -36.46
C GLU A 493 4.28 -4.64 -35.37
N CYS A 494 3.77 -4.67 -34.12
CA CYS A 494 4.23 -3.74 -33.10
C CYS A 494 5.70 -3.97 -32.73
N GLY A 495 6.55 -2.98 -32.98
CA GLY A 495 7.99 -3.07 -32.75
C GLY A 495 8.79 -3.53 -33.97
N ALA A 496 8.14 -3.96 -35.05
CA ALA A 496 8.82 -4.12 -36.33
C ALA A 496 9.20 -2.73 -36.87
N VAL A 497 10.50 -2.44 -36.92
CA VAL A 497 10.97 -1.24 -37.64
C VAL A 497 10.80 -1.51 -39.13
N GLU A 498 9.99 -0.72 -39.83
CA GLU A 498 10.01 -0.72 -41.30
C GLU A 498 11.44 -0.49 -41.78
N LEU A 499 12.02 -1.49 -42.45
CA LEU A 499 13.36 -1.48 -43.05
C LEU A 499 13.59 -0.39 -44.13
N ASN A 500 12.64 0.53 -44.31
CA ASN A 500 12.64 1.52 -45.38
C ASN A 500 13.24 2.89 -44.99
N THR A 501 13.75 3.07 -43.77
CA THR A 501 14.53 4.27 -43.43
C THR A 501 16.03 3.98 -43.45
N THR A 502 16.73 4.67 -44.36
CA THR A 502 18.20 4.67 -44.54
C THR A 502 18.93 5.40 -43.39
N SER A 503 18.58 5.07 -42.16
CA SER A 503 19.21 5.58 -40.94
C SER A 503 20.14 4.51 -40.37
N ALA A 504 21.40 4.87 -40.13
CA ALA A 504 22.44 3.99 -39.56
C ALA A 504 22.16 3.48 -38.12
N LEU A 505 20.92 3.63 -37.62
CA LEU A 505 20.42 3.09 -36.36
C LEU A 505 19.59 1.80 -36.52
N ALA A 506 19.44 1.25 -37.74
CA ALA A 506 18.73 -0.01 -38.02
C ALA A 506 19.34 -1.29 -37.37
N ASN A 507 20.30 -1.16 -36.45
CA ASN A 507 21.03 -2.28 -35.84
C ASN A 507 20.37 -2.84 -34.57
N TYR A 508 19.19 -2.37 -34.19
CA TYR A 508 18.36 -3.00 -33.16
C TYR A 508 16.98 -3.27 -33.75
N ALA A 509 16.83 -4.38 -34.49
CA ALA A 509 15.51 -4.92 -34.74
C ALA A 509 14.91 -5.26 -33.37
N THR A 510 13.92 -4.49 -32.92
CA THR A 510 13.11 -4.87 -31.77
C THR A 510 12.21 -6.02 -32.22
N GLU A 511 12.23 -7.13 -31.47
CA GLU A 511 11.28 -8.23 -31.65
C GLU A 511 9.85 -7.67 -31.68
N ALA A 512 9.05 -8.16 -32.61
CA ALA A 512 7.66 -7.78 -32.73
C ALA A 512 6.85 -8.30 -31.54
N GLY A 513 5.61 -7.83 -31.36
CA GLY A 513 4.75 -8.31 -30.27
C GLY A 513 4.51 -9.81 -30.33
N LEU A 514 4.26 -10.36 -31.53
CA LEU A 514 4.05 -11.79 -31.74
C LEU A 514 5.30 -12.62 -31.39
N ASP A 515 6.48 -12.21 -31.84
CA ASP A 515 7.76 -12.88 -31.51
C ASP A 515 7.95 -13.04 -29.99
N LYS A 516 7.57 -12.01 -29.23
CA LYS A 516 7.67 -12.02 -27.76
C LYS A 516 6.69 -13.00 -27.15
N ILE A 517 5.47 -13.10 -27.68
CA ILE A 517 4.48 -14.09 -27.21
C ILE A 517 4.97 -15.50 -27.55
N GLU A 518 5.55 -15.71 -28.74
CA GLU A 518 6.11 -17.01 -29.14
C GLU A 518 7.27 -17.43 -28.24
N ALA A 519 8.18 -16.51 -27.91
CA ALA A 519 9.27 -16.77 -26.97
C ALA A 519 8.77 -17.26 -25.59
N LEU A 520 7.60 -16.77 -25.15
CA LEU A 520 6.98 -17.17 -23.89
C LEU A 520 6.40 -18.59 -23.90
N GLN A 521 6.27 -19.24 -25.06
CA GLN A 521 5.97 -20.68 -25.13
C GLN A 521 7.10 -21.55 -24.56
N ASN A 522 8.27 -20.98 -24.29
CA ASN A 522 9.39 -21.67 -23.62
C ASN A 522 9.58 -21.21 -22.16
N HIS A 523 8.65 -20.42 -21.61
CA HIS A 523 8.77 -19.87 -20.27
C HIS A 523 8.62 -20.95 -19.17
N GLU A 524 9.42 -20.85 -18.09
CA GLU A 524 9.44 -21.85 -17.01
C GLU A 524 8.12 -21.93 -16.22
N ASN A 525 7.41 -20.81 -16.10
CA ASN A 525 6.07 -20.76 -15.52
C ASN A 525 5.04 -21.36 -16.49
N VAL A 526 4.43 -22.46 -16.07
CA VAL A 526 3.43 -23.22 -16.83
C VAL A 526 2.18 -22.40 -17.20
N GLU A 527 1.75 -21.46 -16.36
CA GLU A 527 0.58 -20.61 -16.65
C GLU A 527 0.87 -19.65 -17.82
N ILE A 528 2.06 -19.01 -17.80
CA ILE A 528 2.53 -18.13 -18.86
C ILE A 528 2.69 -18.90 -20.17
N TYR A 529 3.36 -20.06 -20.11
CA TYR A 529 3.55 -20.94 -21.26
C TYR A 529 2.21 -21.29 -21.93
N LYS A 530 1.25 -21.81 -21.14
CA LYS A 530 -0.05 -22.23 -21.66
C LYS A 530 -0.81 -21.07 -22.28
N LEU A 531 -0.85 -19.93 -21.59
CA LEU A 531 -1.57 -18.77 -22.09
C LEU A 531 -0.96 -18.24 -23.39
N ALA A 532 0.37 -18.20 -23.50
CA ALA A 532 1.05 -17.82 -24.73
C ALA A 532 0.74 -18.79 -25.89
N TYR A 533 0.73 -20.10 -25.60
CA TYR A 533 0.34 -21.13 -26.56
C TYR A 533 -1.10 -20.94 -27.04
N ASP A 534 -2.05 -20.78 -26.12
CA ASP A 534 -3.47 -20.62 -26.43
C ASP A 534 -3.73 -19.35 -27.28
N ILE A 535 -3.04 -18.24 -26.98
CA ILE A 535 -3.15 -17.00 -27.78
C ILE A 535 -2.67 -17.23 -29.22
N ILE A 536 -1.53 -17.90 -29.41
CA ILE A 536 -0.98 -18.16 -30.74
C ILE A 536 -1.88 -19.13 -31.53
N GLU A 537 -2.30 -20.21 -30.89
CA GLU A 537 -3.19 -21.22 -31.49
C GLU A 537 -4.51 -20.57 -31.96
N GLN A 538 -5.09 -19.70 -31.14
CA GLN A 538 -6.42 -19.15 -31.40
C GLN A 538 -6.43 -17.97 -32.38
N TYR A 539 -5.40 -17.13 -32.42
CA TYR A 539 -5.46 -15.84 -33.13
C TYR A 539 -4.38 -15.65 -34.20
N PHE A 540 -3.32 -16.46 -34.23
CA PHE A 540 -2.17 -16.27 -35.10
C PHE A 540 -1.77 -17.52 -35.88
N SER A 541 -2.44 -18.64 -35.66
CA SER A 541 -2.25 -19.83 -36.47
C SER A 541 -2.98 -19.61 -37.79
N GLU A 542 -2.27 -19.75 -38.90
CA GLU A 542 -2.92 -19.85 -40.21
C GLU A 542 -3.87 -21.06 -40.13
N ASP A 543 -5.18 -20.80 -40.16
CA ASP A 543 -6.08 -21.79 -40.74
C ASP A 543 -5.51 -22.01 -42.14
N VAL A 544 -4.83 -23.14 -42.33
CA VAL A 544 -4.55 -23.64 -43.66
C VAL A 544 -5.94 -23.80 -44.25
N ASP A 545 -6.39 -22.78 -44.97
CA ASP A 545 -7.54 -22.87 -45.86
C ASP A 545 -7.35 -24.21 -46.56
N ASP A 546 -8.29 -25.14 -46.33
CA ASP A 546 -8.41 -26.40 -47.04
C ASP A 546 -8.51 -26.03 -48.53
N ASP A 547 -7.39 -25.76 -49.21
CA ASP A 547 -7.34 -25.63 -50.66
C ASP A 547 -7.69 -27.03 -51.18
N PRO A 548 -8.90 -27.23 -51.72
CA PRO A 548 -9.35 -28.55 -52.12
C PRO A 548 -8.48 -29.12 -53.27
N ASN A 549 -7.61 -28.28 -53.86
CA ASN A 549 -6.67 -28.66 -54.90
C ASN A 549 -5.37 -29.30 -54.40
N LEU A 550 -5.06 -29.23 -53.09
CA LEU A 550 -3.88 -29.86 -52.50
C LEU A 550 -4.16 -31.27 -51.92
N VAL A 551 -5.42 -31.72 -51.95
CA VAL A 551 -5.79 -33.07 -51.50
C VAL A 551 -5.51 -34.08 -52.63
N PRO A 552 -4.59 -35.05 -52.46
CA PRO A 552 -4.33 -36.05 -53.48
C PRO A 552 -5.59 -36.91 -53.69
N GLN A 553 -6.07 -37.00 -54.93
CA GLN A 553 -7.22 -37.85 -55.24
C GLN A 553 -6.86 -39.31 -54.92
N SER A 554 -7.71 -39.95 -54.11
CA SER A 554 -7.58 -41.35 -53.75
C SER A 554 -8.26 -42.22 -54.80
N SER A 555 -7.51 -43.18 -55.35
CA SER A 555 -8.05 -44.28 -56.16
C SER A 555 -7.80 -45.60 -55.43
N ASP A 556 -8.53 -46.66 -55.80
CA ASP A 556 -8.45 -48.02 -55.19
C ASP A 556 -7.04 -48.68 -55.23
N THR A 557 -6.04 -48.01 -55.81
CA THR A 557 -4.64 -48.48 -55.86
C THR A 557 -3.60 -47.49 -55.29
N GLY A 558 -4.01 -46.37 -54.67
CA GLY A 558 -3.12 -45.42 -53.98
C GLY A 558 -3.33 -43.94 -54.34
N TYR A 559 -2.58 -43.06 -53.66
CA TYR A 559 -2.59 -41.60 -53.86
C TYR A 559 -1.87 -41.19 -55.15
N GLN A 560 -2.51 -40.36 -55.97
CA GLN A 560 -1.94 -39.86 -57.23
C GLN A 560 -1.81 -38.33 -57.19
N PHE A 561 -0.60 -37.83 -57.37
CA PHE A 561 -0.31 -36.40 -57.50
C PHE A 561 -0.34 -35.99 -58.99
N ASP A 562 -0.94 -34.85 -59.30
CA ASP A 562 -1.10 -34.33 -60.67
C ASP A 562 0.28 -33.96 -61.28
N PRO A 563 0.70 -34.49 -62.44
CA PRO A 563 2.00 -34.19 -63.05
C PRO A 563 2.11 -32.80 -63.70
N ASN A 564 1.05 -31.98 -63.69
CA ASN A 564 0.98 -30.76 -64.50
C ASN A 564 1.39 -29.44 -63.81
N THR A 565 2.17 -29.49 -62.72
CA THR A 565 2.88 -28.29 -62.25
C THR A 565 3.98 -27.92 -63.25
N SER A 566 3.72 -26.86 -64.02
CA SER A 566 4.64 -26.29 -65.00
C SER A 566 5.87 -25.73 -64.27
N ILE A 567 7.01 -26.40 -64.42
CA ILE A 567 8.31 -25.96 -63.89
C ILE A 567 8.72 -24.67 -64.64
N PRO A 568 8.92 -23.53 -63.95
CA PRO A 568 9.48 -22.32 -64.58
C PRO A 568 10.93 -22.58 -64.99
N ASN A 569 11.21 -22.38 -66.27
CA ASN A 569 12.42 -22.85 -66.94
C ASN A 569 13.53 -21.78 -67.00
N GLU A 570 13.78 -21.05 -65.90
CA GLU A 570 14.88 -20.09 -65.82
C GLU A 570 15.81 -20.42 -64.64
N GLY A 571 17.01 -20.90 -64.98
CA GLY A 571 18.03 -21.35 -64.05
C GLY A 571 18.74 -20.22 -63.32
N PHE A 572 19.16 -20.52 -62.09
CA PHE A 572 20.00 -19.67 -61.25
C PHE A 572 21.38 -19.42 -61.90
N LYS A 573 21.80 -18.16 -61.97
CA LYS A 573 23.19 -17.77 -62.24
C LYS A 573 23.86 -17.42 -60.90
N PHE A 574 24.95 -18.12 -60.60
CA PHE A 574 25.85 -17.85 -59.47
C PHE A 574 26.71 -16.61 -59.69
#